data_AF-A0A2E8DYM8-F1
#
_entry.id   AF-A0A2E8DYM8-F1
#
_cell.length_a   1.000
_cell.length_b   1.000
_cell.length_c   1.000
_cell.angle_alpha   90.00
_cell.angle_beta   90.00
_cell.angle_gamma   90.00
#
_symmetry.space_group_name_H-M   'P 1'
#
loop_
_entity.id
_entity.type
_entity.pdbx_description
1 polymer ?
#
loop_
_entity_poly.entity_id
_entity_poly.type
_entity_poly.pdbx_seq_one_letter_code
_entity_poly.pdbx_strand_id
1 'polypeptide(L)'
;MKSIKNVKLGFNKNAEVVVKSDIEMKSENDIDSLFLCFFSILHPPLRLSVITASSLNDQLAEIISQTPQTVEKMMRENPEMYSMLIQQNTEAFLENGEEQNKIPLDSASNSKNASAILTSMLKNGYYIQKTRYHFPNAKPETQEQKVDINQLKPAFKAMLEISKRWDDPTLKQELMNHE
;
A
#
# COMPACT_ATOMS: atom_id res chain seq x y z
N MET A 1 6.26 -8.51 -12.40
CA MET A 1 7.13 -8.17 -11.25
C MET A 1 7.79 -9.40 -10.62
N LYS A 2 9.01 -9.30 -10.06
CA LYS A 2 9.66 -10.38 -9.27
C LYS A 2 9.46 -10.22 -7.76
N SER A 3 9.78 -9.04 -7.21
CA SER A 3 9.67 -8.78 -5.77
C SER A 3 9.72 -7.29 -5.45
N ILE A 4 9.06 -6.89 -4.37
CA ILE A 4 9.25 -5.57 -3.75
C ILE A 4 10.27 -5.73 -2.62
N LYS A 5 11.35 -4.93 -2.61
CA LYS A 5 12.44 -5.09 -1.64
C LYS A 5 12.40 -4.09 -0.50
N ASN A 6 12.35 -2.81 -0.83
CA ASN A 6 12.49 -1.74 0.16
C ASN A 6 11.29 -0.82 0.06
N VAL A 7 10.39 -0.87 1.03
CA VAL A 7 9.32 0.14 1.15
C VAL A 7 9.61 1.05 2.34
N LYS A 8 9.87 2.32 2.04
CA LYS A 8 10.15 3.36 3.03
C LYS A 8 9.06 4.41 3.01
N LEU A 9 8.49 4.64 4.18
CA LEU A 9 7.52 5.71 4.42
C LEU A 9 8.25 6.92 5.03
N GLY A 10 7.92 8.12 4.56
CA GLY A 10 8.47 9.35 5.12
C GLY A 10 7.85 10.60 4.52
N PHE A 11 8.53 11.74 4.69
CA PHE A 11 8.11 13.03 4.15
C PHE A 11 9.09 13.54 3.11
N ASN A 12 8.58 14.28 2.11
CA ASN A 12 9.43 15.10 1.25
C ASN A 12 9.71 16.49 1.89
N LYS A 13 10.41 17.36 1.16
CA LYS A 13 10.74 18.72 1.59
C LYS A 13 9.51 19.61 1.83
N ASN A 14 8.35 19.26 1.26
CA ASN A 14 7.08 19.98 1.42
C ASN A 14 6.21 19.39 2.54
N ALA A 15 6.73 18.44 3.33
CA ALA A 15 5.98 17.68 4.33
C ALA A 15 4.79 16.86 3.74
N GLU A 16 4.89 16.46 2.48
CA GLU A 16 3.98 15.50 1.85
C GLU A 16 4.48 14.08 2.11
N VAL A 17 3.56 13.16 2.40
CA VAL A 17 3.89 11.74 2.61
C VAL A 17 4.39 11.14 1.31
N VAL A 18 5.54 10.46 1.38
CA VAL A 18 6.14 9.71 0.29
C VAL A 18 6.34 8.25 0.69
N VAL A 19 5.84 7.34 -0.14
CA VAL A 19 6.17 5.92 -0.12
C VAL A 19 7.22 5.67 -1.20
N LYS A 20 8.42 5.29 -0.80
CA LYS A 20 9.50 4.92 -1.73
C LYS A 20 9.59 3.41 -1.81
N SER A 21 9.56 2.86 -3.02
CA SER A 21 9.61 1.42 -3.25
C SER A 21 10.71 1.07 -4.25
N ASP A 22 11.56 0.10 -3.91
CA ASP A 22 12.48 -0.54 -4.88
C ASP A 22 11.87 -1.86 -5.34
N ILE A 23 11.76 -2.04 -6.67
CA ILE A 23 11.10 -3.19 -7.30
C ILE A 23 12.05 -3.89 -8.25
N GLU A 24 12.16 -5.21 -8.11
CA GLU A 24 12.90 -6.07 -9.03
C GLU A 24 11.93 -6.63 -10.08
N MET A 25 12.28 -6.47 -11.35
CA MET A 25 11.48 -6.96 -12.47
C MET A 25 11.97 -8.35 -12.93
N LYS A 26 11.06 -9.19 -13.44
CA LYS A 26 11.43 -10.55 -13.91
C LYS A 26 12.25 -10.49 -15.20
N SER A 27 11.96 -9.52 -16.08
CA SER A 27 12.64 -9.34 -17.37
C SER A 27 12.54 -7.88 -17.83
N GLU A 28 13.32 -7.51 -18.87
CA GLU A 28 13.25 -6.18 -19.51
C GLU A 28 11.87 -5.86 -20.11
N ASN A 29 11.07 -6.88 -20.43
CA ASN A 29 9.74 -6.76 -21.04
C ASN A 29 8.60 -7.04 -20.05
N ASP A 30 8.90 -7.12 -18.76
CA ASP A 30 7.91 -7.39 -17.72
C ASP A 30 6.95 -6.19 -17.58
N ILE A 31 5.72 -6.38 -18.06
CA ILE A 31 4.68 -5.34 -18.02
C ILE A 31 3.92 -5.28 -16.71
N ASP A 32 4.07 -6.29 -15.86
CA ASP A 32 3.47 -6.32 -14.53
C ASP A 32 4.31 -5.45 -13.60
N SER A 33 4.19 -4.14 -13.78
CA SER A 33 4.83 -3.09 -12.97
C SER A 33 3.89 -2.51 -11.91
N LEU A 34 2.61 -2.90 -11.96
CA LEU A 34 1.57 -2.46 -11.03
C LEU A 34 1.70 -3.21 -9.70
N PHE A 35 1.61 -2.46 -8.62
CA PHE A 35 1.46 -3.00 -7.27
C PHE A 35 0.62 -2.02 -6.46
N LEU A 36 -0.09 -2.55 -5.46
CA LEU A 36 -0.95 -1.76 -4.60
C LEU A 36 -0.24 -1.48 -3.28
N CYS A 37 -0.43 -0.29 -2.73
CA CYS A 37 0.00 0.10 -1.38
C CYS A 37 -1.23 0.41 -0.54
N PHE A 38 -1.37 -0.30 0.58
CA PHE A 38 -2.45 -0.12 1.53
C PHE A 38 -1.92 0.43 2.84
N PHE A 39 -2.64 1.39 3.41
CA PHE A 39 -2.40 1.88 4.76
C PHE A 39 -3.47 1.29 5.67
N SER A 40 -3.05 0.66 6.76
CA SER A 40 -3.98 0.08 7.73
C SER A 40 -3.44 0.19 9.16
N ILE A 41 -4.34 0.14 10.14
CA ILE A 41 -4.00 -0.09 11.53
C ILE A 41 -4.20 -1.58 11.82
N LEU A 42 -3.13 -2.25 12.23
CA LEU A 42 -3.17 -3.67 12.59
C LEU A 42 -3.04 -3.85 14.09
N HIS A 43 -3.68 -4.89 14.62
CA HIS A 43 -3.62 -5.32 16.02
C HIS A 43 -3.75 -6.86 16.06
N PRO A 44 -2.97 -7.60 16.90
CA PRO A 44 -1.86 -7.18 17.76
C PRO A 44 -0.45 -7.36 17.10
N PRO A 45 0.59 -6.57 17.48
CA PRO A 45 0.54 -5.35 18.28
C PRO A 45 -0.08 -4.19 17.49
N LEU A 46 -0.61 -3.19 18.21
CA LEU A 46 -1.18 -1.99 17.60
C LEU A 46 -0.11 -1.21 16.81
N ARG A 47 -0.31 -1.04 15.51
CA ARG A 47 0.66 -0.38 14.62
C ARG A 47 0.01 0.20 13.37
N LEU A 48 0.58 1.28 12.84
CA LEU A 48 0.30 1.74 11.48
C LEU A 48 1.20 0.98 10.51
N SER A 49 0.59 0.41 9.49
CA SER A 49 1.26 -0.49 8.54
C SER A 49 1.06 -0.03 7.11
N VAL A 50 2.12 -0.20 6.31
CA VAL A 50 2.05 -0.17 4.85
C VAL A 50 2.13 -1.61 4.36
N ILE A 51 1.05 -2.09 3.75
CA ILE A 51 0.94 -3.41 3.16
C ILE A 51 1.03 -3.25 1.65
N THR A 52 1.81 -4.09 0.97
CA THR A 52 1.91 -4.07 -0.49
C THR A 52 1.45 -5.37 -1.10
N ALA A 53 0.65 -5.29 -2.16
CA ALA A 53 0.31 -6.43 -2.99
C ALA A 53 1.06 -6.34 -4.33
N SER A 54 1.90 -7.34 -4.61
CA SER A 54 2.67 -7.48 -5.85
C SER A 54 2.20 -8.67 -6.68
N SER A 55 2.74 -8.81 -7.90
CA SER A 55 2.39 -9.93 -8.79
C SER A 55 0.88 -10.01 -9.01
N LEU A 56 0.26 -8.86 -9.27
CA LEU A 56 -1.19 -8.75 -9.33
C LEU A 56 -1.79 -9.63 -10.42
N ASN A 57 -1.05 -9.87 -11.50
CA ASN A 57 -1.49 -10.78 -12.56
C ASN A 57 -1.57 -12.23 -12.09
N ASP A 58 -0.59 -12.68 -11.31
CA ASP A 58 -0.57 -14.04 -10.75
C ASP A 58 -1.71 -14.18 -9.73
N GLN A 59 -1.87 -13.21 -8.82
CA GLN A 59 -2.95 -13.23 -7.81
C GLN A 59 -4.34 -13.12 -8.43
N LEU A 60 -4.54 -12.22 -9.40
CA LEU A 60 -5.84 -12.06 -10.05
C LEU A 60 -6.20 -13.33 -10.83
N ALA A 61 -5.24 -13.96 -11.49
CA ALA A 61 -5.45 -15.22 -12.21
C ALA A 61 -6.00 -16.31 -11.29
N GLU A 62 -5.45 -16.44 -10.07
CA GLU A 62 -5.98 -17.37 -9.06
C GLU A 62 -7.42 -17.02 -8.66
N ILE A 63 -7.69 -15.75 -8.36
CA ILE A 63 -9.01 -15.26 -7.92
C ILE A 63 -10.10 -15.56 -8.96
N ILE A 64 -9.83 -15.30 -10.25
CA ILE A 64 -10.81 -15.50 -11.33
C ILE A 64 -10.70 -16.88 -12.00
N SER A 65 -9.87 -17.78 -11.46
CA SER A 65 -9.62 -19.12 -12.00
C SER A 65 -9.19 -19.11 -13.48
N GLN A 66 -8.25 -18.23 -13.82
CA GLN A 66 -7.62 -18.10 -15.14
C GLN A 66 -6.11 -18.31 -15.05
N THR A 67 -5.42 -18.23 -16.19
CA THR A 67 -3.95 -18.26 -16.21
C THR A 67 -3.36 -16.85 -16.17
N PRO A 68 -2.13 -16.66 -15.64
CA PRO A 68 -1.45 -15.36 -15.67
C PRO A 68 -1.33 -14.78 -17.08
N GLN A 69 -1.15 -15.61 -18.11
CA GLN A 69 -1.07 -15.17 -19.51
C GLN A 69 -2.39 -14.59 -20.02
N THR A 70 -3.53 -15.16 -19.59
CA THR A 70 -4.86 -14.61 -19.91
C THR A 70 -5.04 -13.23 -19.27
N VAL A 71 -4.59 -13.07 -18.03
CA VAL A 71 -4.64 -11.79 -17.32
C VAL A 71 -3.69 -10.76 -17.95
N GLU A 72 -2.47 -11.15 -18.32
CA GLU A 72 -1.54 -10.29 -19.07
C GLU A 72 -2.11 -9.84 -20.41
N LYS A 73 -2.77 -10.74 -21.13
CA LYS A 73 -3.47 -10.40 -22.39
C LYS A 73 -4.59 -9.40 -22.13
N MET A 74 -5.39 -9.60 -21.09
CA MET A 74 -6.44 -8.67 -20.68
C MET A 74 -5.86 -7.29 -20.33
N MET A 75 -4.75 -7.22 -19.59
CA MET A 75 -4.07 -5.97 -19.27
C MET A 75 -3.68 -5.17 -20.52
N ARG A 76 -3.28 -5.85 -21.60
CA ARG A 76 -2.87 -5.22 -22.87
C ARG A 76 -4.05 -4.85 -23.77
N GLU A 77 -5.01 -5.76 -23.92
CA GLU A 77 -6.08 -5.64 -24.90
C GLU A 77 -7.35 -5.00 -24.34
N ASN A 78 -7.58 -5.10 -23.03
CA ASN A 78 -8.72 -4.53 -22.32
C ASN A 78 -8.32 -3.99 -20.92
N PRO A 79 -7.52 -2.92 -20.87
CA PRO A 79 -7.01 -2.35 -19.62
C PRO A 79 -8.10 -1.83 -18.68
N GLU A 80 -9.26 -1.45 -19.21
CA GLU A 80 -10.43 -1.03 -18.43
C GLU A 80 -11.01 -2.18 -17.62
N MET A 81 -11.25 -3.34 -18.27
CA MET A 81 -11.71 -4.55 -17.59
C MET A 81 -10.69 -5.03 -16.55
N TYR A 82 -9.41 -5.00 -16.89
CA TYR A 82 -8.33 -5.34 -15.97
C TYR A 82 -8.37 -4.45 -14.73
N SER A 83 -8.44 -3.13 -14.92
CA SER A 83 -8.50 -2.16 -13.82
C SER A 83 -9.74 -2.35 -12.94
N MET A 84 -10.90 -2.63 -13.55
CA MET A 84 -12.14 -2.92 -12.82
C MET A 84 -12.00 -4.18 -11.95
N LEU A 85 -11.42 -5.26 -12.49
CA LEU A 85 -11.19 -6.48 -11.72
C LEU A 85 -10.20 -6.27 -10.58
N ILE A 86 -9.16 -5.46 -10.78
CA ILE A 86 -8.24 -5.09 -9.69
C ILE A 86 -8.99 -4.37 -8.58
N GLN A 87 -9.85 -3.40 -8.93
CA GLN A 87 -10.65 -2.65 -7.95
C GLN A 87 -11.66 -3.55 -7.21
N GLN A 88 -12.35 -4.44 -7.92
CA GLN A 88 -13.34 -5.35 -7.33
C GLN A 88 -12.73 -6.36 -6.35
N ASN A 89 -11.46 -6.73 -6.55
CA ASN A 89 -10.77 -7.73 -5.75
C ASN A 89 -9.72 -7.12 -4.81
N THR A 90 -9.84 -5.82 -4.53
CA THR A 90 -8.86 -5.08 -3.69
C THR A 90 -8.71 -5.67 -2.29
N GLU A 91 -9.79 -6.17 -1.69
CA GLU A 91 -9.75 -6.82 -0.37
C GLU A 91 -8.93 -8.12 -0.41
N ALA A 92 -9.13 -8.98 -1.41
CA ALA A 92 -8.34 -10.21 -1.58
C ALA A 92 -6.84 -9.92 -1.77
N PHE A 93 -6.48 -8.84 -2.49
CA PHE A 93 -5.08 -8.42 -2.60
C PHE A 93 -4.52 -7.90 -1.27
N LEU A 94 -5.34 -7.26 -0.44
CA LEU A 94 -4.92 -6.81 0.89
C LEU A 94 -4.65 -8.00 1.81
N GLU A 95 -5.52 -9.01 1.80
CA GLU A 95 -5.38 -10.23 2.61
C GLU A 95 -4.10 -11.01 2.28
N ASN A 96 -3.74 -11.07 0.99
CA ASN A 96 -2.51 -11.72 0.51
C ASN A 96 -1.32 -10.76 0.43
N GLY A 97 -1.47 -9.53 0.92
CA GLY A 97 -0.45 -8.50 0.87
C GLY A 97 0.66 -8.72 1.90
N GLU A 98 1.86 -8.24 1.57
CA GLU A 98 3.00 -8.28 2.48
C GLU A 98 3.10 -6.97 3.27
N GLU A 99 3.22 -7.07 4.60
CA GLU A 99 3.43 -5.92 5.46
C GLU A 99 4.90 -5.44 5.40
N GLN A 100 5.16 -4.30 4.76
CA GLN A 100 6.52 -3.84 4.46
C GLN A 100 7.05 -2.79 5.43
N ASN A 101 6.22 -1.82 5.85
CA ASN A 101 6.61 -0.75 6.75
C ASN A 101 5.69 -0.71 7.96
N LYS A 102 6.25 -0.58 9.17
CA LYS A 102 5.52 -0.67 10.43
C LYS A 102 5.93 0.46 11.35
N ILE A 103 4.95 1.17 11.90
CA ILE A 103 5.14 2.15 12.97
C ILE A 103 4.36 1.63 14.18
N PRO A 104 5.03 0.97 15.14
CA PRO A 104 4.41 0.51 16.37
C PRO A 104 3.77 1.67 17.12
N LEU A 105 2.50 1.55 17.52
CA LEU A 105 1.81 2.57 18.31
C LEU A 105 1.99 2.25 19.80
N ASP A 106 3.24 2.30 20.24
CA ASP A 106 3.72 1.89 21.58
C ASP A 106 4.38 3.03 22.38
N SER A 107 4.48 4.22 21.76
CA SER A 107 5.12 5.39 22.35
C SER A 107 4.53 6.68 21.79
N ALA A 108 4.62 7.76 22.56
CA ALA A 108 4.17 9.08 22.14
C ALA A 108 4.89 9.57 20.86
N SER A 109 6.18 9.21 20.70
CA SER A 109 6.95 9.56 19.50
C SER A 109 6.40 8.87 18.25
N ASN A 110 6.17 7.56 18.32
CA ASN A 110 5.64 6.79 17.18
C ASN A 110 4.19 7.17 16.86
N SER A 111 3.35 7.35 17.89
CA SER A 111 1.99 7.88 17.74
C SER A 111 1.98 9.24 17.05
N LYS A 112 2.87 10.16 17.45
CA LYS A 112 3.01 11.47 16.80
C LYS A 112 3.44 11.33 15.34
N ASN A 113 4.37 10.43 15.04
CA ASN A 113 4.82 10.16 13.66
C ASN A 113 3.67 9.62 12.79
N ALA A 114 2.99 8.56 13.24
CA ALA A 114 1.82 7.99 12.55
C ALA A 114 0.71 9.03 12.34
N SER A 115 0.43 9.83 13.37
CA SER A 115 -0.56 10.90 13.30
C SER A 115 -0.16 11.99 12.30
N ALA A 116 1.12 12.36 12.23
CA ALA A 116 1.61 13.33 11.25
C ALA A 116 1.47 12.82 9.81
N ILE A 117 1.78 11.54 9.59
CA ILE A 117 1.63 10.86 8.29
C ILE A 117 0.17 10.91 7.84
N LEU A 118 -0.75 10.43 8.69
CA LEU A 118 -2.18 10.39 8.38
C LEU A 118 -2.77 11.80 8.21
N THR A 119 -2.34 12.76 9.02
CA THR A 119 -2.77 14.17 8.90
C THR A 119 -2.34 14.78 7.57
N SER A 120 -1.10 14.54 7.14
CA SER A 120 -0.60 15.05 5.86
C SER A 120 -1.37 14.46 4.68
N MET A 121 -1.64 13.15 4.67
CA MET A 121 -2.46 12.52 3.64
C MET A 121 -3.89 13.07 3.62
N LEU A 122 -4.53 13.23 4.79
CA LEU A 122 -5.88 13.79 4.89
C LEU A 122 -5.95 15.24 4.40
N LYS A 123 -4.95 16.05 4.75
CA LYS A 123 -4.85 17.47 4.35
C LYS A 123 -4.67 17.61 2.84
N ASN A 124 -3.76 16.82 2.26
CA ASN A 124 -3.42 16.93 0.84
C ASN A 124 -4.40 16.17 -0.06
N GLY A 125 -5.09 15.16 0.47
CA GLY A 125 -5.96 14.27 -0.30
C GLY A 125 -5.20 13.21 -1.10
N TYR A 126 -3.88 13.09 -0.90
CA TYR A 126 -3.04 12.10 -1.58
C TYR A 126 -1.77 11.76 -0.77
N TYR A 127 -1.08 10.71 -1.19
CA TYR A 127 0.35 10.50 -0.92
C TYR A 127 1.13 10.38 -2.24
N ILE A 128 2.45 10.55 -2.18
CA ILE A 128 3.33 10.37 -3.34
C ILE A 128 3.91 8.96 -3.29
N GLN A 129 3.75 8.20 -4.35
CA GLN A 129 4.42 6.93 -4.54
C GLN A 129 5.58 7.13 -5.50
N LYS A 130 6.78 6.80 -5.04
CA LYS A 130 8.01 6.91 -5.82
C LYS A 130 8.64 5.54 -5.95
N THR A 131 8.55 4.97 -7.14
CA THR A 131 8.98 3.61 -7.42
C THR A 131 10.26 3.63 -8.22
N ARG A 132 11.23 2.81 -7.82
CA ARG A 132 12.45 2.55 -8.56
C ARG A 132 12.43 1.13 -9.09
N TYR A 133 12.33 0.98 -10.41
CA TYR A 133 12.31 -0.30 -11.08
C TYR A 133 13.72 -0.73 -11.47
N HIS A 134 14.09 -1.94 -11.08
CA HIS A 134 15.34 -2.61 -11.40
C HIS A 134 15.05 -3.71 -12.43
N PHE A 135 15.29 -3.39 -13.69
CA PHE A 135 15.21 -4.35 -14.79
C PHE A 135 16.57 -5.07 -14.95
N PRO A 136 16.57 -6.37 -15.30
CA PRO A 136 17.81 -7.07 -15.62
C PRO A 136 18.59 -6.32 -16.71
N ASN A 137 19.90 -6.15 -16.52
CA ASN A 137 20.84 -5.52 -17.47
C ASN A 137 20.54 -4.07 -17.90
N ALA A 138 19.54 -3.41 -17.32
CA ALA A 138 19.22 -2.01 -17.62
C ALA A 138 19.50 -1.09 -16.43
N LYS A 139 19.55 0.22 -16.70
CA LYS A 139 19.64 1.22 -15.62
C LYS A 139 18.31 1.29 -14.88
N PRO A 140 18.32 1.54 -13.55
CA PRO A 140 17.08 1.68 -12.81
C PRO A 140 16.23 2.83 -13.35
N GLU A 141 14.96 2.54 -13.58
CA GLU A 141 13.95 3.54 -13.95
C GLU A 141 13.25 4.05 -12.69
N THR A 142 12.81 5.31 -12.68
CA THR A 142 12.06 5.86 -11.55
C THR A 142 10.76 6.47 -12.03
N GLN A 143 9.67 6.04 -11.42
CA GLN A 143 8.33 6.58 -11.63
C GLN A 143 7.85 7.26 -10.35
N GLU A 144 7.11 8.34 -10.53
CA GLU A 144 6.47 9.07 -9.44
C GLU A 144 5.00 9.29 -9.77
N GLN A 145 4.12 9.01 -8.82
CA GLN A 145 2.69 9.23 -8.96
C GLN A 145 2.09 9.77 -7.66
N LYS A 146 1.03 10.58 -7.80
CA LYS A 146 0.19 10.97 -6.66
C LYS A 146 -0.99 10.01 -6.60
N VAL A 147 -1.13 9.33 -5.47
CA VAL A 147 -2.24 8.41 -5.23
C VAL A 147 -3.30 9.15 -4.43
N ASP A 148 -4.45 9.36 -5.06
CA ASP A 148 -5.61 10.01 -4.45
C ASP A 148 -6.19 9.13 -3.34
N ILE A 149 -6.50 9.74 -2.20
CA ILE A 149 -7.13 9.06 -1.05
C ILE A 149 -8.49 9.66 -0.69
N ASN A 150 -9.07 10.51 -1.53
CA ASN A 150 -10.28 11.26 -1.20
C ASN A 150 -11.46 10.34 -0.86
N GLN A 151 -11.61 9.25 -1.61
CA GLN A 151 -12.63 8.24 -1.34
C GLN A 151 -12.38 7.47 -0.04
N LEU A 152 -11.11 7.39 0.40
CA LEU A 152 -10.69 6.67 1.60
C LEU A 152 -10.61 7.57 2.85
N LYS A 153 -10.88 8.88 2.73
CA LYS A 153 -10.80 9.83 3.85
C LYS A 153 -11.48 9.37 5.14
N PRO A 154 -12.67 8.73 5.14
CA PRO A 154 -13.27 8.21 6.36
C PRO A 154 -12.39 7.19 7.07
N ALA A 155 -11.79 6.24 6.33
CA ALA A 155 -10.88 5.24 6.89
C ALA A 155 -9.61 5.90 7.45
N PHE A 156 -8.99 6.84 6.71
CA PHE A 156 -7.82 7.57 7.20
C PHE A 156 -8.09 8.42 8.45
N LYS A 157 -9.30 8.97 8.60
CA LYS A 157 -9.72 9.65 9.84
C LYS A 157 -9.82 8.68 11.01
N ALA A 158 -10.43 7.51 10.82
CA ALA A 158 -10.49 6.49 11.86
C ALA A 158 -9.09 6.04 12.31
N MET A 159 -8.19 5.77 11.34
CA MET A 159 -6.79 5.44 11.63
C MET A 159 -6.07 6.54 12.41
N LEU A 160 -6.35 7.82 12.10
CA LEU A 160 -5.75 8.95 12.81
C LEU A 160 -6.23 9.02 14.26
N GLU A 161 -7.53 8.82 14.50
CA GLU A 161 -8.06 8.82 15.86
C GLU A 161 -7.51 7.66 16.69
N ILE A 162 -7.38 6.46 16.10
CA ILE A 162 -6.71 5.34 16.76
C ILE A 162 -5.25 5.68 17.09
N SER A 163 -4.52 6.28 16.15
CA SER A 163 -3.11 6.66 16.36
C SER A 163 -2.95 7.67 17.50
N LYS A 164 -3.88 8.61 17.66
CA LYS A 164 -3.89 9.60 18.77
C LYS A 164 -4.24 8.97 20.11
N ARG A 165 -5.14 7.97 20.12
CA ARG A 165 -5.64 7.27 21.31
C ARG A 165 -4.85 6.01 21.65
N TRP A 166 -3.64 5.83 21.12
CA TRP A 166 -2.85 4.60 21.24
C TRP A 166 -2.67 4.08 22.69
N ASP A 167 -2.63 4.97 23.68
CA ASP A 167 -2.48 4.68 25.10
C ASP A 167 -3.81 4.64 25.88
N ASP A 168 -4.94 4.95 25.24
CA ASP A 168 -6.28 4.97 25.82
C ASP A 168 -6.72 3.55 26.23
N PRO A 169 -6.97 3.29 27.53
CA PRO A 169 -7.47 2.00 28.01
C PRO A 169 -8.81 1.59 27.41
N THR A 170 -9.70 2.55 27.12
CA THR A 170 -11.01 2.26 26.53
C THR A 170 -10.85 1.75 25.10
N LEU A 171 -9.96 2.39 24.31
CA LEU A 171 -9.65 1.90 22.96
C LEU A 171 -9.10 0.47 23.01
N LYS A 172 -8.20 0.16 23.95
CA LYS A 172 -7.65 -1.20 24.08
C LYS A 172 -8.75 -2.23 24.35
N GLN A 173 -9.73 -1.89 25.19
CA GLN A 173 -10.88 -2.76 25.44
C GLN A 173 -11.77 -2.91 24.21
N GLU A 174 -12.02 -1.83 23.47
CA GLU A 174 -12.79 -1.86 22.21
C GLU A 174 -12.12 -2.80 21.19
N LEU A 175 -10.80 -2.71 21.02
CA LEU A 175 -10.04 -3.55 20.09
C LEU A 175 -10.08 -5.04 20.48
N MET A 176 -10.04 -5.36 21.79
CA MET A 176 -10.14 -6.74 22.27
C MET A 176 -11.52 -7.38 22.09
N ASN A 177 -12.58 -6.57 21.98
CA ASN A 177 -13.95 -7.07 21.83
C ASN A 177 -14.34 -7.37 20.37
N HIS A 178 -13.48 -7.02 19.41
CA HIS A 178 -13.71 -7.17 17.97
C HIS A 178 -12.80 -8.23 17.31
N GLU A 179 -12.04 -9.00 18.11
CA GLU A 179 -11.37 -10.24 17.71
C GLU A 179 -12.26 -11.46 17.96
#